data_AF-H7FU35-F1
#
_entry.id   AF-H7FU35-F1
#
_cell.length_a   1.000
_cell.length_b   1.000
_cell.length_c   1.000
_cell.angle_alpha   90.00
_cell.angle_beta   90.00
_cell.angle_gamma   90.00
#
_symmetry.space_group_name_H-M   'P 1'
#
loop_
_entity.id
_entity.type
_entity.pdbx_description
1 polymer ?
#
loop_
_entity_poly.entity_id
_entity_poly.type
_entity_poly.pdbx_seq_one_letter_code
_entity_poly.pdbx_strand_id
1 'polypeptide(L)'
;MKNWNALYCNVLDDLKKQLSPFLMYHRWKHTQHVLELAEQIAFYEHITEEELLLLKTAALLHDAGFINGFYEGHEEEGVRMAENILPEYGYSKKEIETIAGIIRATIIPQKPKTKLECILADADLEYLGTDKFEHLGNILYLELRYFHPNLSLDDWNEMQINFLQSHIYHTTYCIQNRAPLKKKNLNRLIKNLKTQEKRQANTRKRTN
;
A
#
# COMPACT_ATOMS: atom_id res chain seq x y z
N MET A 1 12.09 12.34 24.97
CA MET A 1 12.60 12.21 23.58
C MET A 1 12.00 10.94 23.00
N LYS A 2 11.46 10.97 21.78
CA LYS A 2 10.79 9.81 21.19
C LYS A 2 11.81 8.70 20.87
N ASN A 3 11.55 7.48 21.31
CA ASN A 3 12.48 6.37 21.12
C ASN A 3 12.20 5.61 19.80
N TRP A 4 12.48 6.27 18.67
CA TRP A 4 12.24 5.73 17.32
C TRP A 4 12.89 4.35 17.10
N ASN A 5 14.15 4.18 17.51
CA ASN A 5 14.88 2.95 17.24
C ASN A 5 14.28 1.74 17.97
N ALA A 6 13.87 1.91 19.23
CA ALA A 6 13.20 0.84 19.96
C ALA A 6 11.83 0.51 19.35
N LEU A 7 11.04 1.53 18.97
CA LEU A 7 9.75 1.34 18.32
C LEU A 7 9.90 0.57 17.01
N TYR A 8 10.81 1.01 16.14
CA TYR A 8 11.08 0.39 14.85
C TYR A 8 11.47 -1.08 15.00
N CYS A 9 12.42 -1.39 15.89
CA CYS A 9 12.85 -2.76 16.11
C CYS A 9 11.71 -3.64 16.63
N ASN A 10 10.94 -3.17 17.61
CA ASN A 10 9.87 -3.96 18.23
C ASN A 10 8.73 -4.24 17.23
N VAL A 11 8.21 -3.20 16.56
CA VAL A 11 7.13 -3.38 15.58
C VAL A 11 7.58 -4.26 14.41
N LEU A 12 8.80 -4.07 13.90
CA LEU A 12 9.30 -4.89 12.80
C LEU A 12 9.48 -6.36 13.20
N ASP A 13 9.93 -6.62 14.42
CA ASP A 13 10.02 -7.98 14.95
C ASP A 13 8.65 -8.63 15.13
N ASP A 14 7.65 -7.87 15.57
CA ASP A 14 6.27 -8.34 15.64
C ASP A 14 5.72 -8.67 14.25
N LEU A 15 5.91 -7.80 13.26
CA LEU A 15 5.52 -8.06 11.87
C LEU A 15 6.19 -9.33 11.32
N LYS A 16 7.47 -9.58 11.66
CA LYS A 16 8.17 -10.79 11.21
C LYS A 16 7.66 -12.07 11.87
N LYS A 17 7.23 -12.01 13.13
CA LYS A 17 6.85 -13.18 13.94
C LYS A 17 5.37 -13.52 13.85
N GLN A 18 4.52 -12.49 13.73
CA GLN A 18 3.09 -12.61 13.97
C GLN A 18 2.24 -12.48 12.71
N LEU A 19 2.76 -11.88 11.62
CA LEU A 19 2.02 -11.85 10.35
C LEU A 19 1.80 -13.26 9.82
N SER A 20 0.58 -13.49 9.34
CA SER A 20 0.21 -14.74 8.66
C SER A 20 1.16 -15.03 7.49
N PRO A 21 1.64 -16.28 7.32
CA PRO A 21 2.49 -16.65 6.20
C PRO A 21 1.78 -16.55 4.84
N PHE A 22 0.44 -16.39 4.84
CA PHE A 22 -0.37 -16.21 3.64
C PHE A 22 -0.40 -14.76 3.13
N LEU A 23 0.08 -13.80 3.92
CA LEU A 23 0.30 -12.42 3.49
C LEU A 23 1.61 -12.35 2.69
N MET A 24 1.51 -12.62 1.39
CA MET A 24 2.66 -12.65 0.48
C MET A 24 3.11 -11.25 0.06
N TYR A 25 2.15 -10.35 -0.16
CA TYR A 25 2.33 -8.94 -0.49
C TYR A 25 2.46 -8.12 0.80
N HIS A 26 1.46 -8.14 1.70
CA HIS A 26 1.44 -7.36 2.95
C HIS A 26 2.29 -8.01 4.06
N ARG A 27 3.51 -8.43 3.72
CA ARG A 27 4.52 -8.92 4.66
C ARG A 27 5.35 -7.76 5.20
N TRP A 28 6.13 -8.00 6.26
CA TRP A 28 7.04 -7.01 6.86
C TRP A 28 7.96 -6.25 5.86
N LYS A 29 8.31 -6.87 4.72
CA LYS A 29 9.10 -6.21 3.66
C LYS A 29 8.34 -5.11 2.94
N HIS A 30 7.01 -5.24 2.77
CA HIS A 30 6.17 -4.17 2.24
C HIS A 30 6.18 -2.97 3.18
N THR A 31 5.96 -3.18 4.48
CA THR A 31 6.05 -2.11 5.49
C THR A 31 7.38 -1.37 5.45
N GLN A 32 8.50 -2.08 5.36
CA GLN A 32 9.81 -1.43 5.22
C GLN A 32 9.94 -0.64 3.91
N HIS A 33 9.46 -1.21 2.80
CA HIS A 33 9.50 -0.54 1.50
C HIS A 33 8.68 0.76 1.51
N VAL A 34 7.45 0.72 2.03
CA VAL A 34 6.58 1.90 2.16
C VAL A 34 7.22 2.95 3.04
N LEU A 35 7.87 2.57 4.14
CA LEU A 35 8.61 3.50 5.00
C LEU A 35 9.76 4.17 4.24
N GLU A 36 10.59 3.41 3.53
CA GLU A 36 11.70 3.94 2.72
C GLU A 36 11.20 4.91 1.62
N LEU A 37 10.08 4.56 0.96
CA LEU A 37 9.48 5.45 -0.03
C LEU A 37 8.86 6.70 0.60
N ALA A 38 8.22 6.58 1.75
CA ALA A 38 7.67 7.73 2.45
C ALA A 38 8.77 8.72 2.83
N GLU A 39 9.94 8.24 3.29
CA GLU A 39 11.12 9.07 3.53
C GLU A 39 11.63 9.75 2.25
N GLN A 40 11.73 9.00 1.14
CA GLN A 40 12.17 9.55 -0.14
C GLN A 40 11.22 10.65 -0.62
N ILE A 41 9.91 10.39 -0.63
CA ILE A 41 8.90 11.35 -1.08
C ILE A 41 8.91 12.57 -0.16
N ALA A 42 8.98 12.38 1.16
CA ALA A 42 9.05 13.48 2.14
C ALA A 42 10.25 14.41 1.92
N PHE A 43 11.41 13.86 1.52
CA PHE A 43 12.58 14.66 1.15
C PHE A 43 12.29 15.58 -0.04
N TYR A 44 11.72 15.04 -1.13
CA TYR A 44 11.34 15.83 -2.31
C TYR A 44 10.25 16.85 -2.02
N GLU A 45 9.36 16.52 -1.08
CA GLU A 45 8.26 17.37 -0.66
C GLU A 45 8.67 18.36 0.44
N HIS A 46 9.93 18.44 0.83
CA HIS A 46 10.44 19.40 1.84
C HIS A 46 9.72 19.32 3.20
N ILE A 47 9.47 18.10 3.67
CA ILE A 47 8.89 17.86 5.01
C ILE A 47 9.93 18.09 6.11
N THR A 48 9.50 18.62 7.26
CA THR A 48 10.38 18.86 8.41
C THR A 48 10.79 17.57 9.12
N GLU A 49 11.86 17.58 9.92
CA GLU A 49 12.30 16.40 10.67
C GLU A 49 11.25 15.90 11.69
N GLU A 50 10.52 16.82 12.32
CA GLU A 50 9.46 16.48 13.27
C GLU A 50 8.29 15.78 12.57
N GLU A 51 7.83 16.30 11.44
CA GLU A 51 6.79 15.69 10.62
C GLU A 51 7.24 14.36 10.01
N LEU A 52 8.49 14.27 9.57
CA LEU A 52 9.08 13.05 9.02
C LEU A 52 9.02 11.90 10.05
N LEU A 53 9.27 12.18 11.32
CA LEU A 53 9.15 11.17 12.37
C LEU A 53 7.72 10.65 12.53
N LEU A 54 6.71 11.54 12.44
CA LEU A 54 5.30 11.12 12.48
C LEU A 54 4.93 10.28 11.26
N LEU A 55 5.36 10.70 10.07
CA LEU A 55 5.13 9.99 8.81
C LEU A 55 5.76 8.59 8.84
N LYS A 56 7.02 8.48 9.25
CA LYS A 56 7.72 7.18 9.40
C LYS A 56 7.01 6.26 10.38
N THR A 57 6.48 6.82 11.46
CA THR A 57 5.73 6.06 12.47
C THR A 57 4.41 5.54 11.92
N ALA A 58 3.69 6.36 11.15
CA ALA A 58 2.50 5.93 10.44
C ALA A 58 2.82 4.84 9.41
N ALA A 59 3.88 5.02 8.60
CA ALA A 59 4.32 4.04 7.61
C ALA A 59 4.71 2.70 8.25
N LEU A 60 5.33 2.70 9.43
CA LEU A 60 5.66 1.49 10.16
C LEU A 60 4.43 0.71 10.64
N LEU A 61 3.30 1.39 10.86
CA LEU A 61 2.11 0.84 11.50
C LEU A 61 0.89 0.70 10.58
N HIS A 62 0.92 1.22 9.35
CA HIS A 62 -0.24 1.27 8.46
C HIS A 62 -0.88 -0.11 8.24
N ASP A 63 -0.04 -1.14 8.07
CA ASP A 63 -0.42 -2.53 7.88
C ASP A 63 -0.37 -3.38 9.16
N ALA A 64 -0.08 -2.79 10.31
CA ALA A 64 0.13 -3.57 11.54
C ALA A 64 -1.14 -4.34 11.97
N GLY A 65 -2.33 -3.87 11.59
CA GLY A 65 -3.58 -4.55 11.92
C GLY A 65 -3.72 -5.97 11.35
N PHE A 66 -2.96 -6.30 10.30
CA PHE A 66 -2.89 -7.67 9.79
C PHE A 66 -2.36 -8.68 10.82
N ILE A 67 -1.58 -8.24 11.82
CA ILE A 67 -1.13 -9.09 12.93
C ILE A 67 -2.32 -9.69 13.68
N ASN A 68 -3.40 -8.92 13.84
CA ASN A 68 -4.59 -9.34 14.57
C ASN A 68 -5.63 -10.04 13.67
N GLY A 69 -5.25 -10.41 12.45
CA GLY A 69 -6.08 -11.17 11.52
C GLY A 69 -7.15 -10.36 10.79
N PHE A 70 -7.11 -9.02 10.88
CA PHE A 70 -7.98 -8.15 10.09
C PHE A 70 -7.44 -8.07 8.67
N TYR A 71 -8.21 -8.54 7.70
CA TYR A 71 -7.90 -8.34 6.28
C TYR A 71 -8.59 -7.06 5.77
N GLU A 72 -9.91 -6.99 5.95
CA GLU A 72 -10.67 -5.75 5.82
C GLU A 72 -10.60 -4.95 7.14
N GLY A 73 -10.31 -3.66 7.04
CA GLY A 73 -10.21 -2.76 8.20
C GLY A 73 -8.90 -2.88 8.99
N HIS A 74 -7.84 -3.42 8.38
CA HIS A 74 -6.51 -3.54 8.99
C HIS A 74 -5.91 -2.16 9.32
N GLU A 75 -6.29 -1.10 8.60
CA GLU A 75 -5.82 0.26 8.84
C GLU A 75 -6.39 0.80 10.17
N GLU A 76 -7.68 0.62 10.44
CA GLU A 76 -8.29 1.04 11.72
C GLU A 76 -7.74 0.22 12.89
N GLU A 77 -7.47 -1.07 12.66
CA GLU A 77 -6.79 -1.89 13.67
C GLU A 77 -5.33 -1.43 13.87
N GLY A 78 -4.64 -1.03 12.81
CA GLY A 78 -3.31 -0.41 12.87
C GLY A 78 -3.32 0.90 13.65
N VAL A 79 -4.35 1.73 13.48
CA VAL A 79 -4.57 2.92 14.33
C VAL A 79 -4.77 2.53 15.79
N ARG A 80 -5.63 1.55 16.08
CA ARG A 80 -5.86 1.07 17.45
C ARG A 80 -4.56 0.57 18.09
N MET A 81 -3.73 -0.14 17.33
CA MET A 81 -2.41 -0.58 17.79
C MET A 81 -1.50 0.62 18.07
N ALA A 82 -1.46 1.60 17.18
CA ALA A 82 -0.67 2.82 17.34
C ALA A 82 -1.07 3.60 18.61
N GLU A 83 -2.36 3.77 18.85
CA GLU A 83 -2.90 4.44 20.05
C GLU A 83 -2.46 3.76 21.36
N ASN A 84 -2.32 2.44 21.35
CA ASN A 84 -1.92 1.66 22.52
C ASN A 84 -0.40 1.71 22.76
N ILE A 85 0.41 1.55 21.71
CA ILE A 85 1.87 1.37 21.88
C ILE A 85 2.62 2.70 21.95
N LEU A 86 2.22 3.72 21.18
CA LEU A 86 3.00 4.95 21.01
C LEU A 86 3.19 5.79 22.28
N PRO A 87 2.26 5.82 23.27
CA PRO A 87 2.49 6.51 24.53
C PRO A 87 3.77 6.04 25.25
N GLU A 88 4.08 4.75 25.19
CA GLU A 88 5.26 4.16 25.84
C GLU A 88 6.58 4.63 25.20
N TYR A 89 6.53 5.07 23.94
CA TYR A 89 7.68 5.61 23.20
C TYR A 89 7.78 7.14 23.27
N GLY A 90 6.91 7.78 24.05
CA GLY A 90 6.96 9.22 24.31
C GLY A 90 6.23 10.09 23.28
N TYR A 91 5.29 9.53 22.52
CA TYR A 91 4.41 10.30 21.65
C TYR A 91 3.27 10.93 22.46
N SER A 92 2.96 12.18 22.15
CA SER A 92 1.82 12.88 22.73
C SER A 92 0.51 12.45 22.06
N LYS A 93 -0.62 12.67 22.75
CA LYS A 93 -1.95 12.39 22.19
C LYS A 93 -2.20 13.08 20.85
N LYS A 94 -1.70 14.32 20.68
CA LYS A 94 -1.85 15.09 19.43
C LYS A 94 -1.07 14.46 18.27
N GLU A 95 0.12 13.95 18.54
CA GLU A 95 0.95 13.28 17.54
C GLU A 95 0.36 11.93 17.15
N ILE A 96 -0.17 11.18 18.11
CA ILE A 96 -0.89 9.92 17.87
C ILE A 96 -2.10 10.16 16.97
N GLU A 97 -2.91 11.20 17.24
CA GLU A 97 -4.03 11.58 16.38
C GLU A 97 -3.60 11.90 14.94
N THR A 98 -2.45 12.59 14.80
CA THR A 98 -1.88 12.89 13.48
C THR A 98 -1.44 11.62 12.76
N ILE A 99 -0.74 10.72 13.46
CA ILE A 99 -0.32 9.41 12.94
C ILE A 99 -1.54 8.58 12.52
N ALA A 100 -2.61 8.60 13.32
CA ALA A 100 -3.85 7.92 13.00
C ALA A 100 -4.49 8.45 11.71
N GLY A 101 -4.50 9.77 11.52
CA GLY A 101 -4.95 10.39 10.27
C GLY A 101 -4.11 9.95 9.06
N ILE A 102 -2.78 9.88 9.23
CA ILE A 102 -1.86 9.43 8.17
C ILE A 102 -2.11 7.96 7.80
N ILE A 103 -2.27 7.06 8.79
CA ILE A 103 -2.61 5.64 8.54
C ILE A 103 -3.95 5.55 7.79
N ARG A 104 -5.00 6.23 8.25
CA ARG A 104 -6.32 6.19 7.59
C ARG A 104 -6.32 6.68 6.15
N ALA A 105 -5.32 7.44 5.73
CA ALA A 105 -5.21 7.87 4.35
C ALA A 105 -4.86 6.73 3.37
N THR A 106 -4.39 5.58 3.86
CA THR A 106 -4.13 4.40 3.01
C THR A 106 -5.40 3.62 2.69
N ILE A 107 -6.49 3.81 3.45
CA ILE A 107 -7.79 3.16 3.22
C ILE A 107 -8.29 3.45 1.80
N ILE A 108 -8.66 2.39 1.08
CA ILE A 108 -9.17 2.48 -0.30
C ILE A 108 -10.70 2.72 -0.31
N PRO A 109 -11.22 3.70 -1.07
CA PRO A 109 -10.49 4.66 -1.90
C PRO A 109 -9.82 5.77 -1.07
N GLN A 110 -8.55 6.06 -1.38
CA GLN A 110 -7.74 7.05 -0.67
C GLN A 110 -8.35 8.46 -0.78
N LYS A 111 -8.45 9.14 0.36
CA LYS A 111 -8.94 10.53 0.47
C LYS A 111 -8.05 11.35 1.42
N PRO A 112 -6.74 11.47 1.14
CA PRO A 112 -5.83 12.22 1.99
C PRO A 112 -6.22 13.70 2.03
N LYS A 113 -6.08 14.30 3.20
CA LYS A 113 -6.45 15.70 3.51
C LYS A 113 -5.24 16.57 3.81
N THR A 114 -4.17 15.96 4.29
CA THR A 114 -2.93 16.65 4.64
C THR A 114 -1.77 16.20 3.77
N LYS A 115 -0.67 16.97 3.79
CA LYS A 115 0.51 16.63 3.00
C LYS A 115 1.14 15.30 3.42
N LEU A 116 1.17 15.00 4.73
CA LEU A 116 1.70 13.72 5.24
C LEU A 116 0.80 12.54 4.84
N GLU A 117 -0.52 12.73 4.88
CA GLU A 117 -1.48 11.75 4.38
C GLU A 117 -1.27 11.48 2.88
N CYS A 118 -1.10 12.54 2.06
CA CYS A 118 -0.81 12.39 0.64
C CYS A 118 0.49 11.59 0.40
N ILE A 119 1.52 11.83 1.21
CA ILE A 119 2.80 11.14 1.07
C ILE A 119 2.65 9.65 1.38
N LEU A 120 1.98 9.28 2.49
CA LEU A 120 1.84 7.86 2.81
C LEU A 120 0.92 7.14 1.82
N ALA A 121 -0.18 7.77 1.41
CA ALA A 121 -1.08 7.24 0.39
C ALA A 121 -0.33 6.91 -0.93
N ASP A 122 0.52 7.85 -1.37
CA ASP A 122 1.34 7.66 -2.56
C ASP A 122 2.46 6.62 -2.38
N ALA A 123 3.07 6.54 -1.19
CA ALA A 123 4.13 5.58 -0.89
C ALA A 123 3.60 4.14 -0.91
N ASP A 124 2.40 3.91 -0.35
CA ASP A 124 1.77 2.60 -0.26
C ASP A 124 1.36 2.04 -1.64
N LEU A 125 0.95 2.93 -2.55
CA LEU A 125 0.52 2.56 -3.91
C LEU A 125 1.54 2.90 -5.01
N GLU A 126 2.78 3.20 -4.62
CA GLU A 126 3.87 3.57 -5.53
C GLU A 126 4.08 2.53 -6.64
N TYR A 127 3.90 1.25 -6.30
CA TYR A 127 4.18 0.12 -7.18
C TYR A 127 3.37 0.17 -8.48
N LEU A 128 2.20 0.80 -8.48
CA LEU A 128 1.35 1.00 -9.67
C LEU A 128 2.12 1.70 -10.80
N GLY A 129 3.04 2.59 -10.43
CA GLY A 129 3.86 3.41 -11.31
C GLY A 129 5.29 2.90 -11.49
N THR A 130 5.56 1.61 -11.30
CA THR A 130 6.91 1.04 -11.45
C THR A 130 6.98 -0.03 -12.54
N ASP A 131 8.19 -0.45 -12.88
CA ASP A 131 8.46 -1.63 -13.70
C ASP A 131 8.11 -2.94 -12.97
N LYS A 132 8.08 -2.94 -11.64
CA LYS A 132 7.69 -4.07 -10.77
C LYS A 132 6.18 -4.29 -10.70
N PHE A 133 5.36 -3.41 -11.28
CA PHE A 133 3.89 -3.49 -11.21
C PHE A 133 3.32 -4.89 -11.45
N GLU A 134 3.76 -5.55 -12.52
CA GLU A 134 3.26 -6.88 -12.90
C GLU A 134 3.66 -7.96 -11.89
N HIS A 135 4.89 -7.89 -11.39
CA HIS A 135 5.40 -8.85 -10.41
C HIS A 135 4.70 -8.69 -9.05
N LEU A 136 4.63 -7.46 -8.54
CA LEU A 136 3.99 -7.15 -7.26
C LEU A 136 2.48 -7.38 -7.34
N GLY A 137 1.84 -7.01 -8.46
CA GLY A 137 0.43 -7.30 -8.70
C GLY A 137 0.13 -8.80 -8.72
N ASN A 138 1.03 -9.64 -9.26
CA ASN A 138 0.86 -11.09 -9.19
C ASN A 138 1.01 -11.64 -7.76
N ILE A 139 1.92 -11.07 -6.95
CA ILE A 139 2.04 -11.46 -5.53
C ILE A 139 0.76 -11.09 -4.77
N LEU A 140 0.24 -9.88 -4.98
CA LEU A 140 -1.02 -9.43 -4.39
C LEU A 140 -2.21 -10.28 -4.85
N TYR A 141 -2.26 -10.67 -6.12
CA TYR A 141 -3.26 -11.60 -6.63
C TYR A 141 -3.25 -12.95 -5.90
N LEU A 142 -2.06 -13.53 -5.69
CA LEU A 142 -1.93 -14.81 -5.00
C LEU A 142 -2.38 -14.72 -3.53
N GLU A 143 -2.05 -13.62 -2.86
CA GLU A 143 -2.54 -13.34 -1.51
C GLU A 143 -4.06 -13.21 -1.49
N LEU A 144 -4.63 -12.35 -2.34
CA LEU A 144 -6.08 -12.14 -2.42
C LEU A 144 -6.83 -13.44 -2.74
N ARG A 145 -6.28 -14.26 -3.64
CA ARG A 145 -6.88 -15.55 -4.01
C ARG A 145 -6.90 -16.55 -2.86
N TYR A 146 -5.96 -16.47 -1.91
CA TYR A 146 -6.01 -17.30 -0.71
C TYR A 146 -7.27 -16.98 0.13
N PHE A 147 -7.58 -15.69 0.31
CA PHE A 147 -8.77 -15.24 1.04
C PHE A 147 -10.06 -15.29 0.21
N HIS A 148 -9.95 -15.21 -1.11
CA HIS A 148 -11.05 -15.26 -2.07
C HIS A 148 -10.79 -16.33 -3.15
N PRO A 149 -11.00 -17.63 -2.85
CA PRO A 149 -10.63 -18.74 -3.75
C PRO A 149 -11.25 -18.69 -5.15
N ASN A 150 -12.38 -17.99 -5.29
CA ASN A 150 -13.11 -17.85 -6.54
C ASN A 150 -12.62 -16.68 -7.42
N LEU A 151 -11.66 -15.87 -6.96
CA LEU A 151 -11.12 -14.75 -7.73
C LEU A 151 -10.34 -15.26 -8.96
N SER A 152 -10.94 -15.11 -10.14
CA SER A 152 -10.30 -15.50 -11.38
C SER A 152 -9.23 -14.47 -11.79
N LEU A 153 -8.34 -14.87 -12.69
CA LEU A 153 -7.35 -13.95 -13.24
C LEU A 153 -8.00 -12.85 -14.10
N ASP A 154 -9.11 -13.17 -14.77
CA ASP A 154 -9.85 -12.21 -15.59
C ASP A 154 -10.51 -11.15 -14.69
N ASP A 155 -11.19 -11.56 -13.61
CA ASP A 155 -11.75 -10.64 -12.61
C ASP A 155 -10.65 -9.76 -11.99
N TRP A 156 -9.50 -10.35 -11.65
CA TRP A 156 -8.35 -9.62 -11.12
C TRP A 156 -7.85 -8.55 -12.10
N ASN A 157 -7.71 -8.90 -13.38
CA ASN A 157 -7.26 -7.95 -14.39
C ASN A 157 -8.26 -6.80 -14.58
N GLU A 158 -9.56 -7.08 -14.55
CA GLU A 158 -10.61 -6.05 -14.60
C GLU A 158 -10.56 -5.13 -13.36
N MET A 159 -10.43 -5.71 -12.16
CA MET A 159 -10.24 -4.96 -10.92
C MET A 159 -9.01 -4.05 -11.00
N GLN A 160 -7.86 -4.55 -11.47
CA GLN A 160 -6.64 -3.77 -11.64
C GLN A 160 -6.81 -2.64 -12.65
N ILE A 161 -7.48 -2.86 -13.78
CA ILE A 161 -7.77 -1.82 -14.78
C ILE A 161 -8.61 -0.71 -14.13
N ASN A 162 -9.72 -1.08 -13.46
CA ASN A 162 -10.61 -0.12 -12.82
C ASN A 162 -9.87 0.68 -11.75
N PHE A 163 -9.07 0.01 -10.91
CA PHE A 163 -8.27 0.65 -9.87
C PHE A 163 -7.23 1.62 -10.44
N LEU A 164 -6.49 1.21 -11.46
CA LEU A 164 -5.52 2.08 -12.15
C LEU A 164 -6.20 3.30 -12.78
N GLN A 165 -7.43 3.16 -13.31
CA GLN A 165 -8.19 4.26 -13.90
C GLN A 165 -8.73 5.24 -12.85
N SER A 166 -9.21 4.75 -11.71
CA SER A 166 -9.80 5.59 -10.66
C SER A 166 -8.78 6.27 -9.76
N HIS A 167 -7.64 5.62 -9.52
CA HIS A 167 -6.60 6.14 -8.63
C HIS A 167 -5.87 7.34 -9.26
N ILE A 168 -5.44 8.27 -8.42
CA ILE A 168 -4.52 9.37 -8.78
C ILE A 168 -3.40 9.43 -7.75
N TYR A 169 -2.21 9.86 -8.17
CA TYR A 169 -1.16 10.21 -7.21
C TYR A 169 -1.38 11.63 -6.70
N HIS A 170 -0.99 11.89 -5.46
CA HIS A 170 -1.30 13.11 -4.73
C HIS A 170 -0.12 14.08 -4.63
N THR A 171 1.10 13.55 -4.48
CA THR A 171 2.34 14.31 -4.32
C THR A 171 2.92 14.74 -5.66
N THR A 172 3.66 15.85 -5.66
CA THR A 172 4.36 16.33 -6.86
C THR A 172 5.34 15.27 -7.35
N TYR A 173 6.05 14.63 -6.42
CA TYR A 173 6.99 13.55 -6.73
C TYR A 173 6.31 12.39 -7.49
N CYS A 174 5.24 11.78 -6.97
CA CYS A 174 4.62 10.63 -7.65
C CYS A 174 3.84 11.03 -8.91
N ILE A 175 3.27 12.23 -8.96
CA ILE A 175 2.66 12.75 -10.20
C ILE A 175 3.70 12.81 -11.32
N GLN A 176 4.91 13.31 -11.05
CA GLN A 176 5.97 13.43 -12.05
C GLN A 176 6.63 12.08 -12.37
N ASN A 177 6.91 11.27 -11.36
CA ASN A 177 7.78 10.10 -11.49
C ASN A 177 7.04 8.77 -11.62
N ARG A 178 5.77 8.69 -11.19
CA ARG A 178 4.99 7.43 -11.15
C ARG A 178 3.76 7.46 -12.04
N ALA A 179 3.06 8.59 -12.18
CA ALA A 179 1.88 8.67 -13.03
C ALA A 179 2.14 8.28 -14.51
N PRO A 180 3.25 8.67 -15.16
CA PRO A 180 3.53 8.28 -16.55
C PRO A 180 3.70 6.76 -16.71
N LEU A 181 4.42 6.12 -15.79
CA LEU A 181 4.63 4.68 -15.79
C LEU A 181 3.35 3.92 -15.42
N LYS A 182 2.55 4.43 -14.49
CA LYS A 182 1.23 3.90 -14.17
C LYS A 182 0.33 3.88 -15.42
N LYS A 183 0.32 4.96 -16.20
CA LYS A 183 -0.41 5.01 -17.49
C LYS A 183 0.11 3.97 -18.49
N LYS A 184 1.43 3.78 -18.57
CA LYS A 184 2.04 2.74 -19.40
C LYS A 184 1.60 1.34 -18.96
N ASN A 185 1.58 1.07 -17.65
CA ASN A 185 1.13 -0.19 -17.06
C ASN A 185 -0.34 -0.48 -17.38
N LEU A 186 -1.22 0.51 -17.20
CA LEU A 186 -2.64 0.43 -17.57
C LEU A 186 -2.83 0.08 -19.05
N ASN A 187 -2.14 0.79 -19.96
CA ASN A 187 -2.25 0.54 -21.40
C ASN A 187 -1.79 -0.88 -21.77
N ARG A 188 -0.71 -1.37 -21.13
CA ARG A 188 -0.23 -2.75 -21.31
C ARG A 188 -1.28 -3.76 -20.86
N LEU A 189 -1.87 -3.55 -19.69
CA LEU A 189 -2.90 -4.44 -19.13
C LEU A 189 -4.14 -4.52 -20.03
N ILE A 190 -4.68 -3.38 -20.48
CA ILE A 190 -5.81 -3.30 -21.41
C ILE A 190 -5.49 -4.02 -22.73
N LYS A 191 -4.28 -3.85 -23.26
CA LYS A 191 -3.86 -4.50 -24.51
C LYS A 191 -3.79 -6.03 -24.36
N ASN A 192 -3.28 -6.51 -23.23
CA ASN A 192 -3.17 -7.93 -22.93
C ASN A 192 -4.55 -8.58 -22.85
N LEU A 193 -5.49 -7.95 -22.14
CA LEU A 193 -6.86 -8.44 -22.00
C LEU A 193 -7.57 -8.57 -23.36
N LYS A 194 -7.53 -7.51 -24.19
CA LYS A 194 -8.08 -7.54 -25.56
C LYS A 194 -7.46 -8.62 -26.45
N THR A 195 -6.19 -8.93 -26.23
CA THR A 195 -5.49 -9.98 -27.00
C THR A 195 -5.96 -11.37 -26.57
N GLN A 196 -6.18 -11.58 -25.28
CA GLN A 196 -6.72 -12.83 -24.72
C GLN A 196 -8.15 -13.07 -25.21
N GLU A 197 -9.03 -12.08 -25.15
CA GLU A 197 -10.41 -12.17 -25.66
C GLU A 197 -10.47 -12.59 -27.13
N LYS A 198 -9.63 -11.97 -27.99
CA LYS A 198 -9.54 -12.34 -29.42
C LYS A 198 -9.08 -13.78 -29.63
N ARG A 199 -8.11 -14.26 -28.84
CA ARG A 199 -7.63 -15.65 -28.91
C ARG A 199 -8.72 -16.64 -28.50
N GLN A 200 -9.45 -16.35 -27.43
CA GLN A 200 -10.57 -17.18 -26.97
C GLN A 200 -11.70 -17.22 -28.00
N ALA A 201 -12.07 -16.08 -28.59
CA ALA A 201 -13.09 -15.99 -29.64
C ALA A 201 -12.71 -16.79 -30.90
N ASN A 202 -11.44 -16.73 -31.31
CA ASN A 202 -10.94 -17.50 -32.46
C ASN A 202 -10.89 -19.01 -32.19
N THR A 203 -10.65 -19.42 -30.95
CA THR A 203 -10.62 -20.83 -30.56
C THR A 203 -12.04 -21.42 -30.58
N ARG A 204 -13.03 -20.70 -30.02
CA ARG A 204 -14.46 -21.10 -30.05
C ARG A 204 -15.01 -21.24 -31.47
N LYS A 205 -14.57 -20.40 -32.40
CA LYS A 205 -14.95 -20.47 -33.83
C LYS A 205 -14.34 -21.66 -34.59
N ARG A 206 -13.29 -22.31 -34.06
CA ARG A 206 -12.64 -23.47 -34.68
C ARG A 206 -13.15 -24.80 -34.13
N THR A 207 -13.81 -24.78 -32.99
CA THR A 207 -14.35 -25.96 -32.29
C THR A 207 -15.86 -26.14 -32.50
N ASN A 208 -16.53 -25.16 -33.11
CA ASN A 208 -17.89 -25.23 -33.62
C ASN A 208 -17.87 -25.34 -35.14
#